data_AF-A0A821ZZ81-F1
#
_entry.id   AF-A0A821ZZ81-F1
#
_cell.length_a   1.000
_cell.length_b   1.000
_cell.length_c   1.000
_cell.angle_alpha   90.00
_cell.angle_beta   90.00
_cell.angle_gamma   90.00
#
_symmetry.space_group_name_H-M   'P 1'
#
loop_
_entity.id
_entity.type
_entity.pdbx_description
1 polymer ?
#
loop_
_entity_poly.entity_id
_entity_poly.type
_entity_poly.pdbx_seq_one_letter_code
_entity_poly.pdbx_strand_id
1 'polypeptide(L)'
;MFANIARKYDVGLILESSTWRASPDWMRKIGYSDQDVATMNRKAIELLCDIRKEYETENCPIVINASVGPRGDAYNPTTKMSIEEAQAYHATQIGIISQTNADMITAMTFNYPEEAIGVAKAAKAAGIPVVISFIVGANGVLPAGHTLKEAIEMVDKATQNSPVYYMINCTHPSNFEHVLIPGEAWVSRIHSVK
;
A
#
# COMPACT_ATOMS: atom_id res chain seq x y z
N MET A 1 9.89 6.28 -20.71
CA MET A 1 9.84 6.03 -19.26
C MET A 1 9.09 7.18 -18.57
N PHE A 2 8.27 6.91 -17.56
CA PHE A 2 7.46 7.95 -16.88
C PHE A 2 8.31 9.07 -16.26
N ALA A 3 9.54 8.79 -15.83
CA ALA A 3 10.45 9.82 -15.32
C ALA A 3 10.80 10.91 -16.35
N ASN A 4 10.87 10.58 -17.64
CA ASN A 4 11.05 11.60 -18.69
C ASN A 4 9.84 12.51 -18.83
N ILE A 5 8.64 11.98 -18.59
CA ILE A 5 7.40 12.77 -18.61
C ILE A 5 7.41 13.71 -17.39
N ALA A 6 7.70 13.19 -16.19
CA ALA A 6 7.77 13.97 -14.97
C ALA A 6 8.77 15.14 -15.09
N ARG A 7 9.97 14.87 -15.59
CA ARG A 7 10.98 15.91 -15.87
C ARG A 7 10.55 16.91 -16.93
N LYS A 8 9.90 16.47 -18.01
CA LYS A 8 9.43 17.36 -19.08
C LYS A 8 8.42 18.39 -18.56
N TYR A 9 7.64 18.03 -17.54
CA TYR A 9 6.57 18.86 -17.00
C TYR A 9 6.89 19.44 -15.60
N ASP A 10 8.12 19.29 -15.11
CA ASP A 10 8.55 19.77 -13.78
C ASP A 10 7.58 19.36 -12.66
N VAL A 11 7.22 18.07 -12.63
CA VAL A 11 6.35 17.49 -11.59
C VAL A 11 7.08 16.38 -10.84
N GLY A 12 6.75 16.22 -9.55
CA GLY A 12 7.22 15.10 -8.74
C GLY A 12 6.69 13.75 -9.25
N LEU A 13 7.37 12.68 -8.88
CA LEU A 13 7.04 11.31 -9.29
C LEU A 13 7.11 10.36 -8.10
N ILE A 14 6.06 9.54 -7.94
CA ILE A 14 6.09 8.39 -7.03
C ILE A 14 6.40 7.15 -7.87
N LEU A 15 7.56 6.53 -7.64
CA LEU A 15 7.94 5.26 -8.24
C LEU A 15 7.53 4.12 -7.33
N GLU A 16 6.73 3.20 -7.84
CA GLU A 16 6.25 2.06 -7.07
C GLU A 16 7.01 0.77 -7.41
N SER A 17 7.43 0.05 -6.38
CA SER A 17 8.18 -1.20 -6.56
C SER A 17 7.29 -2.37 -6.93
N SER A 18 7.84 -3.33 -7.67
CA SER A 18 7.19 -4.59 -8.02
C SER A 18 7.23 -5.61 -6.87
N THR A 19 6.86 -5.20 -5.65
CA THR A 19 6.97 -6.03 -4.42
C THR A 19 5.63 -6.46 -3.84
N TRP A 20 4.51 -6.18 -4.52
CA TRP A 20 3.15 -6.49 -4.02
C TRP A 20 2.98 -7.94 -3.53
N ARG A 21 3.60 -8.91 -4.22
CA ARG A 21 3.61 -10.35 -3.89
C ARG A 21 4.94 -10.86 -3.34
N ALA A 22 5.89 -9.98 -3.05
CA ALA A 22 7.19 -10.35 -2.47
C ALA A 22 7.06 -10.55 -0.95
N SER A 23 6.11 -11.36 -0.52
CA SER A 23 5.80 -11.68 0.87
C SER A 23 5.99 -13.17 1.15
N PRO A 24 6.15 -13.60 2.43
CA PRO A 24 6.53 -14.97 2.77
C PRO A 24 5.59 -16.04 2.20
N ASP A 25 4.28 -15.89 2.35
CA ASP A 25 3.31 -16.90 1.89
C ASP A 25 3.27 -16.99 0.35
N TRP A 26 3.34 -15.85 -0.35
CA TRP A 26 3.31 -15.82 -1.81
C TRP A 26 4.60 -16.38 -2.43
N MET A 27 5.75 -16.05 -1.85
CA MET A 27 7.04 -16.56 -2.34
C MET A 27 7.23 -18.05 -2.04
N ARG A 28 6.78 -18.55 -0.87
CA ARG A 28 6.80 -19.99 -0.58
C ARG A 28 5.95 -20.80 -1.55
N LYS A 29 4.80 -20.29 -1.99
CA LYS A 29 3.94 -20.96 -2.98
C LYS A 29 4.63 -21.22 -4.33
N ILE A 30 5.64 -20.43 -4.68
CA ILE A 30 6.42 -20.59 -5.92
C ILE A 30 7.83 -21.12 -5.68
N GLY A 31 8.10 -21.69 -4.50
CA GLY A 31 9.34 -22.43 -4.20
C GLY A 31 10.52 -21.59 -3.69
N TYR A 32 10.29 -20.34 -3.29
CA TYR A 32 11.33 -19.47 -2.76
C TYR A 32 11.36 -19.46 -1.22
N SER A 33 12.53 -19.20 -0.66
CA SER A 33 12.80 -19.16 0.78
C SER A 33 12.55 -17.78 1.40
N ASP A 34 12.58 -17.68 2.72
CA ASP A 34 12.49 -16.40 3.43
C ASP A 34 13.69 -15.48 3.11
N GLN A 35 14.86 -16.05 2.80
CA GLN A 35 16.03 -15.27 2.36
C GLN A 35 15.78 -14.64 0.98
N ASP A 36 15.03 -15.32 0.11
CA ASP A 36 14.65 -14.78 -1.19
C ASP A 36 13.66 -13.62 -1.05
N VAL A 37 12.76 -13.65 -0.04
CA VAL A 37 11.88 -12.53 0.29
C VAL A 37 12.70 -11.26 0.54
N ALA A 38 13.74 -11.36 1.37
CA ALA A 38 14.61 -10.23 1.64
C ALA A 38 15.35 -9.75 0.38
N THR A 39 15.85 -10.70 -0.41
CA THR A 39 16.60 -10.39 -1.64
C THR A 39 15.73 -9.70 -2.69
N MET A 40 14.50 -10.18 -2.90
CA MET A 40 13.59 -9.61 -3.90
C MET A 40 13.12 -8.20 -3.53
N ASN A 41 12.76 -7.97 -2.27
CA ASN A 41 12.36 -6.63 -1.82
C ASN A 41 13.51 -5.63 -1.96
N ARG A 42 14.74 -6.00 -1.54
CA ARG A 42 15.91 -5.11 -1.68
C ARG A 42 16.22 -4.78 -3.13
N LYS A 43 16.29 -5.78 -4.01
CA LYS A 43 16.56 -5.58 -5.44
C LYS A 43 15.51 -4.71 -6.13
N ALA A 44 14.23 -4.88 -5.77
CA ALA A 44 13.16 -4.08 -6.33
C ALA A 44 13.30 -2.60 -5.94
N ILE A 45 13.73 -2.30 -4.71
CA ILE A 45 14.00 -0.94 -4.26
C ILE A 45 15.29 -0.38 -4.87
N GLU A 46 16.35 -1.18 -4.97
CA GLU A 46 17.61 -0.79 -5.64
C GLU A 46 17.38 -0.36 -7.09
N LEU A 47 16.54 -1.09 -7.84
CA LEU A 47 16.16 -0.71 -9.19
C LEU A 47 15.51 0.68 -9.26
N LEU A 48 14.65 1.02 -8.30
CA LEU A 48 14.04 2.34 -8.22
C LEU A 48 15.04 3.42 -7.79
N CYS A 49 16.03 3.06 -6.97
CA CYS A 49 17.11 3.95 -6.60
C CYS A 49 17.97 4.33 -7.81
N ASP A 50 18.25 3.39 -8.71
CA ASP A 50 18.98 3.66 -9.94
C ASP A 50 18.21 4.66 -10.82
N ILE A 51 16.88 4.50 -10.92
CA ILE A 51 16.02 5.46 -11.62
C ILE A 51 16.04 6.82 -10.92
N ARG A 52 15.85 6.89 -9.60
CA ARG A 52 15.90 8.15 -8.86
C ARG A 52 17.22 8.87 -9.10
N LYS A 53 18.34 8.16 -9.01
CA LYS A 53 19.69 8.71 -9.24
C LYS A 53 19.87 9.33 -10.63
N GLU A 54 19.25 8.76 -11.66
CA GLU A 54 19.38 9.25 -13.03
C GLU A 54 18.42 10.41 -13.35
N TYR A 55 17.23 10.43 -12.74
CA TYR A 55 16.15 11.32 -13.16
C TYR A 55 15.73 12.39 -12.15
N GLU A 56 16.10 12.27 -10.88
CA GLU A 56 15.72 13.25 -9.85
C GLU A 56 16.40 14.59 -10.08
N THR A 57 15.62 15.66 -9.96
CA THR A 57 16.08 17.05 -9.96
C THR A 57 15.30 17.82 -8.90
N GLU A 58 15.72 19.06 -8.60
CA GLU A 58 15.00 19.94 -7.67
C GLU A 58 13.53 20.14 -8.05
N ASN A 59 13.22 20.21 -9.36
CA ASN A 59 11.87 20.39 -9.88
C ASN A 59 11.13 19.07 -10.13
N CYS A 60 11.81 17.93 -10.02
CA CYS A 60 11.25 16.60 -10.23
C CYS A 60 11.72 15.67 -9.09
N PRO A 61 11.27 15.91 -7.85
CA PRO A 61 11.58 15.02 -6.73
C PRO A 61 10.97 13.63 -6.97
N ILE A 62 11.70 12.58 -6.60
CA ILE A 62 11.28 11.20 -6.81
C ILE A 62 11.15 10.48 -5.47
N VAL A 63 9.92 10.06 -5.16
CA VAL A 63 9.61 9.24 -3.99
C VAL A 63 9.67 7.77 -4.39
N ILE A 64 10.46 6.98 -3.67
CA ILE A 64 10.48 5.52 -3.78
C ILE A 64 9.45 4.94 -2.81
N ASN A 65 8.39 4.39 -3.38
CA ASN A 65 7.29 3.80 -2.65
C ASN A 65 7.29 2.28 -2.84
N ALA A 66 7.31 1.54 -1.72
CA ALA A 66 7.28 0.09 -1.77
C ALA A 66 5.84 -0.44 -1.77
N SER A 67 5.51 -1.33 -2.71
CA SER A 67 4.18 -1.95 -2.75
C SER A 67 4.10 -3.18 -1.84
N VAL A 68 3.08 -3.24 -0.98
CA VAL A 68 2.78 -4.38 -0.10
C VAL A 68 1.35 -4.83 -0.38
N GLY A 69 1.16 -6.10 -0.73
CA GLY A 69 -0.17 -6.68 -0.98
C GLY A 69 -0.75 -7.41 0.23
N PRO A 70 -2.05 -7.73 0.21
CA PRO A 70 -2.67 -8.60 1.20
C PRO A 70 -2.02 -9.99 1.21
N ARG A 71 -2.08 -10.64 2.37
CA ARG A 71 -1.62 -12.02 2.56
C ARG A 71 -2.34 -13.00 1.63
N GLY A 72 -3.64 -12.80 1.46
CA GLY A 72 -4.55 -13.64 0.68
C GLY A 72 -4.87 -13.09 -0.70
N ASP A 73 -5.88 -13.69 -1.34
CA ASP A 73 -6.44 -13.15 -2.57
C ASP A 73 -7.25 -11.87 -2.26
N ALA A 74 -6.93 -10.79 -2.97
CA ALA A 74 -7.60 -9.50 -2.81
C ALA A 74 -9.10 -9.52 -3.16
N TYR A 75 -9.55 -10.47 -3.99
CA TYR A 75 -10.95 -10.56 -4.44
C TYR A 75 -11.76 -11.62 -3.69
N ASN A 76 -11.09 -12.49 -2.93
CA ASN A 76 -11.75 -13.59 -2.23
C ASN A 76 -11.21 -13.73 -0.78
N PRO A 77 -11.77 -12.99 0.18
CA PRO A 77 -11.33 -13.01 1.58
C PRO A 77 -11.90 -14.25 2.32
N THR A 78 -11.52 -15.45 1.87
CA THR A 78 -11.97 -16.72 2.49
C THR A 78 -11.42 -16.92 3.90
N THR A 79 -10.24 -16.34 4.18
CA THR A 79 -9.58 -16.40 5.48
C THR A 79 -9.22 -14.98 5.91
N LYS A 80 -9.70 -14.56 7.09
CA LYS A 80 -9.39 -13.27 7.70
C LYS A 80 -8.44 -13.47 8.87
N MET A 81 -7.44 -12.61 8.97
CA MET A 81 -6.55 -12.54 10.14
C MET A 81 -7.15 -11.64 11.21
N SER A 82 -6.80 -11.90 12.47
CA SER A 82 -6.89 -10.86 13.50
C SER A 82 -5.92 -9.71 13.20
N ILE A 83 -6.09 -8.59 13.91
CA ILE A 83 -5.20 -7.44 13.77
C ILE A 83 -3.75 -7.83 14.15
N GLU A 84 -3.60 -8.62 15.21
CA GLU A 84 -2.30 -9.06 15.73
C GLU A 84 -1.62 -10.03 14.75
N GLU A 85 -2.38 -10.95 14.17
CA GLU A 85 -1.90 -11.86 13.12
C GLU A 85 -1.46 -11.11 11.87
N ALA A 86 -2.26 -10.13 11.44
CA ALA A 86 -1.93 -9.29 10.29
C ALA A 86 -0.67 -8.45 10.55
N GLN A 87 -0.56 -7.85 11.74
CA GLN A 87 0.64 -7.09 12.13
C GLN A 87 1.88 -7.98 12.12
N ALA A 88 1.81 -9.17 12.72
CA ALA A 88 2.92 -10.11 12.76
C ALA A 88 3.33 -10.58 11.36
N TYR A 89 2.36 -10.89 10.50
CA TYR A 89 2.61 -11.32 9.12
C TYR A 89 3.30 -10.23 8.29
N HIS A 90 2.77 -9.01 8.32
CA HIS A 90 3.28 -7.91 7.49
C HIS A 90 4.59 -7.31 8.01
N ALA A 91 4.91 -7.50 9.30
CA ALA A 91 6.17 -7.05 9.90
C ALA A 91 7.40 -7.60 9.18
N THR A 92 7.36 -8.80 8.61
CA THR A 92 8.50 -9.38 7.89
C THR A 92 8.87 -8.56 6.65
N GLN A 93 7.93 -8.38 5.72
CA GLN A 93 8.20 -7.65 4.48
C GLN A 93 8.48 -6.16 4.77
N ILE A 94 7.69 -5.55 5.64
CA ILE A 94 7.84 -4.13 6.00
C ILE A 94 9.17 -3.88 6.71
N GLY A 95 9.59 -4.75 7.63
CA GLY A 95 10.87 -4.62 8.33
C GLY A 95 12.08 -4.79 7.40
N ILE A 96 11.95 -5.56 6.31
CA ILE A 96 12.97 -5.61 5.25
C ILE A 96 12.99 -4.29 4.49
N ILE A 97 11.81 -3.80 4.06
CA ILE A 97 11.68 -2.56 3.28
C ILE A 97 12.20 -1.35 4.08
N SER A 98 11.92 -1.28 5.38
CA SER A 98 12.38 -0.16 6.24
C SER A 98 13.90 -0.10 6.40
N GLN A 99 14.63 -1.15 6.01
CA GLN A 99 16.09 -1.19 5.97
C GLN A 99 16.65 -0.84 4.58
N THR A 100 15.80 -0.43 3.64
CA THR A 100 16.19 0.01 2.29
C THR A 100 16.04 1.53 2.15
N ASN A 101 16.31 2.06 0.95
CA ASN A 101 16.09 3.47 0.63
C ASN A 101 14.64 3.78 0.17
N ALA A 102 13.67 2.94 0.55
CA ALA A 102 12.26 3.23 0.34
C ALA A 102 11.83 4.36 1.28
N ASP A 103 11.17 5.37 0.73
CA ASP A 103 10.73 6.55 1.48
C ASP A 103 9.37 6.30 2.17
N MET A 104 8.57 5.39 1.61
CA MET A 104 7.26 5.01 2.13
C MET A 104 6.81 3.65 1.59
N ILE A 105 5.70 3.14 2.11
CA ILE A 105 5.01 1.96 1.57
C ILE A 105 3.56 2.29 1.18
N THR A 106 3.04 1.55 0.21
CA THR A 106 1.60 1.50 -0.09
C THR A 106 1.09 0.08 0.09
N ALA A 107 0.22 -0.09 1.09
CA ALA A 107 -0.54 -1.30 1.33
C ALA A 107 -1.70 -1.36 0.33
N MET A 108 -1.50 -2.07 -0.78
CA MET A 108 -2.32 -1.96 -1.98
C MET A 108 -3.32 -3.13 -2.10
N THR A 109 -4.56 -2.80 -2.48
CA THR A 109 -5.65 -3.76 -2.74
C THR A 109 -6.10 -4.54 -1.50
N PHE A 110 -6.20 -3.87 -0.36
CA PHE A 110 -6.71 -4.46 0.88
C PHE A 110 -8.24 -4.58 0.82
N ASN A 111 -8.80 -5.64 1.41
CA ASN A 111 -10.21 -5.99 1.25
C ASN A 111 -10.98 -6.19 2.57
N TYR A 112 -10.33 -6.05 3.72
CA TYR A 112 -10.96 -5.93 5.04
C TYR A 112 -10.11 -5.05 5.98
N PRO A 113 -10.75 -4.35 6.95
CA PRO A 113 -10.07 -3.37 7.79
C PRO A 113 -9.06 -3.98 8.76
N GLU A 114 -9.27 -5.19 9.28
CA GLU A 114 -8.37 -5.80 10.27
C GLU A 114 -6.96 -6.03 9.70
N GLU A 115 -6.84 -6.43 8.43
CA GLU A 115 -5.54 -6.55 7.77
C GLU A 115 -4.86 -5.20 7.58
N ALA A 116 -5.65 -4.20 7.15
CA ALA A 116 -5.16 -2.85 6.93
C ALA A 116 -4.66 -2.22 8.24
N ILE A 117 -5.35 -2.46 9.36
CA ILE A 117 -4.90 -2.06 10.69
C ILE A 117 -3.58 -2.76 11.04
N GLY A 118 -3.47 -4.07 10.79
CA GLY A 118 -2.25 -4.83 11.03
C GLY A 118 -1.05 -4.27 10.28
N VAL A 119 -1.21 -3.99 8.98
CA VAL A 119 -0.18 -3.34 8.17
C VAL A 119 0.20 -1.97 8.70
N ALA A 120 -0.78 -1.13 9.02
CA ALA A 120 -0.54 0.21 9.55
C ALA A 120 0.29 0.17 10.84
N LYS A 121 -0.03 -0.75 11.75
CA LYS A 121 0.71 -0.97 12.99
C LYS A 121 2.13 -1.49 12.71
N ALA A 122 2.31 -2.40 11.76
CA ALA A 122 3.62 -2.91 11.38
C ALA A 122 4.51 -1.81 10.78
N ALA A 123 3.96 -0.97 9.90
CA ALA A 123 4.66 0.19 9.33
C ALA A 123 5.06 1.21 10.39
N LYS A 124 4.13 1.55 11.30
CA LYS A 124 4.40 2.44 12.43
C LYS A 124 5.52 1.90 13.33
N ALA A 125 5.52 0.60 13.62
CA ALA A 125 6.57 -0.05 14.42
C ALA A 125 7.93 -0.07 13.71
N ALA A 126 7.95 -0.17 12.38
CA ALA A 126 9.16 -0.12 11.56
C ALA A 126 9.64 1.31 11.26
N GLY A 127 8.88 2.33 11.63
CA GLY A 127 9.22 3.74 11.41
C GLY A 127 9.10 4.21 9.96
N ILE A 128 8.33 3.51 9.11
CA ILE A 128 8.14 3.87 7.71
C ILE A 128 6.71 4.39 7.45
N PRO A 129 6.53 5.52 6.73
CA PRO A 129 5.20 6.02 6.38
C PRO A 129 4.42 5.02 5.51
N VAL A 130 3.10 4.94 5.72
CA VAL A 130 2.22 4.02 5.02
C VAL A 130 1.00 4.71 4.42
N VAL A 131 0.67 4.31 3.20
CA VAL A 131 -0.59 4.58 2.53
C VAL A 131 -1.39 3.28 2.47
N ILE A 132 -2.71 3.37 2.63
CA ILE A 132 -3.59 2.20 2.55
C ILE A 132 -4.54 2.39 1.37
N SER A 133 -4.54 1.41 0.47
CA SER A 133 -5.46 1.37 -0.65
C SER A 133 -6.44 0.22 -0.49
N PHE A 134 -7.73 0.55 -0.49
CA PHE A 134 -8.80 -0.45 -0.47
C PHE A 134 -9.30 -0.77 -1.87
N ILE A 135 -9.75 -2.01 -2.05
CA ILE A 135 -10.61 -2.38 -3.18
C ILE A 135 -12.07 -2.39 -2.73
N VAL A 136 -12.94 -1.86 -3.60
CA VAL A 136 -14.39 -1.83 -3.37
C VAL A 136 -15.15 -2.42 -4.56
N GLY A 137 -16.24 -3.12 -4.25
CA GLY A 137 -17.18 -3.62 -5.23
C GLY A 137 -18.09 -2.51 -5.78
N ALA A 138 -19.02 -2.89 -6.67
CA ALA A 138 -19.89 -1.96 -7.40
C ALA A 138 -20.82 -1.10 -6.51
N ASN A 139 -20.98 -1.48 -5.25
CA ASN A 139 -21.80 -0.80 -4.25
C ASN A 139 -20.98 0.08 -3.28
N GLY A 140 -19.71 0.34 -3.56
CA GLY A 140 -18.82 1.10 -2.65
C GLY A 140 -18.44 0.35 -1.36
N VAL A 141 -18.67 -0.96 -1.31
CA VAL A 141 -18.41 -1.82 -0.16
C VAL A 141 -17.21 -2.72 -0.45
N LEU A 142 -16.35 -2.89 0.54
CA LEU A 142 -15.21 -3.81 0.47
C LEU A 142 -15.73 -5.26 0.31
N PRO A 143 -14.96 -6.17 -0.33
CA PRO A 143 -15.35 -7.58 -0.46
C PRO A 143 -15.75 -8.27 0.85
N ALA A 144 -15.23 -7.79 1.99
CA ALA A 144 -15.55 -8.31 3.31
C ALA A 144 -16.83 -7.74 3.96
N GLY A 145 -17.56 -6.84 3.29
CA GLY A 145 -18.87 -6.32 3.71
C GLY A 145 -18.87 -4.94 4.38
N HIS A 146 -17.71 -4.36 4.67
CA HIS A 146 -17.61 -3.01 5.24
C HIS A 146 -17.73 -1.94 4.16
N THR A 147 -18.45 -0.86 4.44
CA THR A 147 -18.37 0.34 3.59
C THR A 147 -16.95 0.92 3.60
N LEU A 148 -16.59 1.67 2.56
CA LEU A 148 -15.30 2.35 2.52
C LEU A 148 -15.09 3.30 3.72
N LYS A 149 -16.15 4.02 4.12
CA LYS A 149 -16.16 4.91 5.29
C LYS A 149 -15.81 4.15 6.57
N GLU A 150 -16.55 3.07 6.86
CA GLU A 150 -16.31 2.26 8.05
C GLU A 150 -14.88 1.72 8.09
N ALA A 151 -14.37 1.23 6.95
CA ALA A 151 -13.01 0.71 6.88
C ALA A 151 -11.96 1.77 7.22
N ILE A 152 -12.07 2.98 6.65
CA ILE A 152 -11.15 4.10 6.93
C ILE A 152 -11.24 4.54 8.39
N GLU A 153 -12.45 4.74 8.92
CA GLU A 153 -12.66 5.17 10.31
C GLU A 153 -12.15 4.13 11.32
N MET A 154 -12.33 2.83 11.03
CA MET A 154 -11.78 1.75 11.84
C MET A 154 -10.25 1.77 11.87
N VAL A 155 -9.61 1.94 10.72
CA VAL A 155 -8.15 2.03 10.64
C VAL A 155 -7.63 3.26 11.37
N ASP A 156 -8.18 4.44 11.10
CA ASP A 156 -7.76 5.69 11.73
C ASP A 156 -7.93 5.63 13.25
N LYS A 157 -9.05 5.11 13.74
CA LYS A 157 -9.30 4.91 15.18
C LYS A 157 -8.30 3.95 15.81
N ALA A 158 -8.06 2.79 15.19
CA ALA A 158 -7.20 1.75 15.76
C ALA A 158 -5.70 2.09 15.71
N THR A 159 -5.30 3.02 14.85
CA THR A 159 -3.89 3.36 14.58
C THR A 159 -3.51 4.76 15.05
N GLN A 160 -4.48 5.54 15.51
CA GLN A 160 -4.37 6.97 15.82
C GLN A 160 -3.99 7.79 14.57
N ASN A 161 -4.69 7.56 13.46
CA ASN A 161 -4.46 8.21 12.16
C ASN A 161 -3.02 8.02 11.63
N SER A 162 -2.40 6.85 11.84
CA SER A 162 -1.03 6.64 11.40
C SER A 162 -0.84 6.57 9.87
N PRO A 163 -1.82 6.10 9.05
CA PRO A 163 -1.68 6.19 7.60
C PRO A 163 -1.60 7.65 7.15
N VAL A 164 -0.69 7.94 6.22
CA VAL A 164 -0.50 9.30 5.68
C VAL A 164 -1.76 9.73 4.94
N TYR A 165 -2.27 8.83 4.09
CA TYR A 165 -3.53 8.98 3.38
C TYR A 165 -4.08 7.61 2.93
N TYR A 166 -5.28 7.62 2.38
CA TYR A 166 -5.93 6.46 1.78
C TYR A 166 -6.06 6.59 0.26
N MET A 167 -6.16 5.43 -0.38
CA MET A 167 -6.38 5.29 -1.80
C MET A 167 -7.52 4.30 -2.07
N ILE A 168 -8.01 4.32 -3.31
CA ILE A 168 -8.90 3.28 -3.83
C ILE A 168 -8.25 2.74 -5.10
N ASN A 169 -8.11 1.42 -5.23
CA ASN A 169 -7.49 0.86 -6.41
C ASN A 169 -8.14 -0.42 -6.95
N CYS A 170 -7.79 -0.76 -8.19
CA CYS A 170 -8.25 -1.97 -8.88
C CYS A 170 -9.79 -2.06 -9.01
N THR A 171 -10.45 -0.91 -9.13
CA THR A 171 -11.90 -0.82 -9.29
C THR A 171 -12.26 0.43 -10.10
N HIS A 172 -13.33 0.35 -10.89
CA HIS A 172 -13.76 1.45 -11.75
C HIS A 172 -14.39 2.57 -10.89
N PRO A 173 -14.12 3.87 -11.15
CA PRO A 173 -14.67 4.98 -10.36
C PRO A 173 -16.19 4.96 -10.16
N SER A 174 -16.95 4.54 -11.17
CA SER A 174 -18.42 4.40 -11.07
C SER A 174 -18.89 3.49 -9.93
N ASN A 175 -18.04 2.58 -9.47
CA ASN A 175 -18.35 1.67 -8.37
C ASN A 175 -18.39 2.35 -7.00
N PHE A 176 -17.80 3.54 -6.85
CA PHE A 176 -17.65 4.18 -5.54
C PHE A 176 -17.80 5.70 -5.54
N GLU A 177 -17.79 6.38 -6.68
CA GLU A 177 -17.91 7.86 -6.71
C GLU A 177 -19.17 8.36 -5.97
N HIS A 178 -20.26 7.59 -6.02
CA HIS A 178 -21.52 7.91 -5.37
C HIS A 178 -21.46 7.87 -3.83
N VAL A 179 -20.45 7.20 -3.24
CA VAL A 179 -20.25 7.18 -1.79
C VAL A 179 -19.28 8.28 -1.31
N LEU A 180 -18.59 8.97 -2.22
CA LEU A 180 -17.65 10.04 -1.89
C LEU A 180 -18.39 11.38 -1.72
N ILE A 181 -19.01 11.58 -0.56
CA ILE A 181 -19.78 12.79 -0.25
C ILE A 181 -18.82 13.95 0.09
N PRO A 182 -18.79 15.06 -0.69
CA PRO A 182 -17.89 16.17 -0.42
C PRO A 182 -18.10 16.78 0.97
N GLY A 183 -17.01 17.07 1.67
CA GLY A 183 -17.02 17.68 3.00
C GLY A 183 -17.06 16.69 4.17
N GLU A 184 -17.26 15.39 3.93
CA GLU A 184 -17.08 14.39 4.98
C GLU A 184 -15.60 14.23 5.35
N ALA A 185 -15.31 14.15 6.65
CA ALA A 185 -13.93 14.13 7.15
C ALA A 185 -13.12 12.94 6.59
N TRP A 186 -13.71 11.74 6.53
CA TRP A 186 -13.03 10.57 5.99
C TRP A 186 -12.71 10.69 4.48
N VAL A 187 -13.54 11.40 3.71
CA VAL A 187 -13.29 11.63 2.27
C VAL A 187 -12.04 12.48 2.09
N SER A 188 -11.81 13.46 2.97
CA SER A 188 -10.59 14.28 2.93
C SER A 188 -9.31 13.49 3.21
N ARG A 189 -9.41 12.25 3.69
CA ARG A 189 -8.27 11.34 3.87
C ARG A 189 -7.90 10.59 2.59
N ILE A 190 -8.72 10.65 1.53
CA ILE A 190 -8.48 9.96 0.25
C ILE A 190 -7.77 10.91 -0.70
N HIS A 191 -6.58 10.53 -1.16
CA HIS A 191 -5.73 11.39 -2.00
C HIS A 191 -5.37 10.77 -3.35
N SER A 192 -5.80 9.54 -3.65
CA SER A 192 -5.55 8.92 -4.97
C SER A 192 -6.51 7.79 -5.31
N VAL A 193 -6.73 7.59 -6.61
CA VAL A 193 -7.50 6.50 -7.23
C VAL A 193 -6.64 5.87 -8.32
N LYS A 194 -6.53 4.52 -8.36
CA LYS A 194 -5.63 3.80 -9.28
C LYS A 194 -6.23 2.55 -9.94
#